data_AF-A0A645GSH3-F1
#
_entry.id   AF-A0A645GSH3-F1
#
_cell.length_a   1.000
_cell.length_b   1.000
_cell.length_c   1.000
_cell.angle_alpha   90.00
_cell.angle_beta   90.00
_cell.angle_gamma   90.00
#
_symmetry.space_group_name_H-M   'P 1'
#
loop_
_entity.id
_entity.type
_entity.pdbx_description
1 polymer ?
#
loop_
_entity_poly.entity_id
_entity_poly.type
_entity_poly.pdbx_seq_one_letter_code
_entity_poly.pdbx_strand_id
1 'polypeptide(L)'
;MLTSLGVALLLVMLAYPLFYRAWSNPKWFIALLGLLFAIGIALLLFVELVPMPANAILEFSADGAKTAYTMFGASVGLAFVLWIERTYINFSEKAVWWAQILKVALGLGIVIALRLLLKEPLLALCGGHNAAHAIRYFLMVAFGGAVWPLTFRFWGKLGQKAEPAAA
;
A
#
# COMPACT_ATOMS: atom_id res chain seq x y z
N MET A 1 -20.78 16.29 12.45
CA MET A 1 -20.84 16.02 10.99
C MET A 1 -20.31 17.16 10.14
N LEU A 2 -20.65 18.44 10.38
CA LEU A 2 -20.07 19.54 9.59
C LEU A 2 -18.54 19.69 9.74
N THR A 3 -18.00 19.46 10.94
CA THR A 3 -16.55 19.57 11.20
C THR A 3 -15.73 18.53 10.44
N SER A 4 -16.19 17.28 10.41
CA SER A 4 -15.56 16.21 9.64
C SER A 4 -15.65 16.45 8.12
N LEU A 5 -16.76 17.00 7.65
CA LEU A 5 -16.96 17.33 6.23
C LEU A 5 -16.06 18.51 5.80
N GLY A 6 -15.94 19.52 6.66
CA GLY A 6 -15.03 20.66 6.46
C GLY A 6 -13.56 20.23 6.43
N VAL A 7 -13.14 19.37 7.36
CA VAL A 7 -11.76 18.81 7.37
C VAL A 7 -11.51 17.95 6.13
N ALA A 8 -12.47 17.13 5.72
CA ALA A 8 -12.34 16.33 4.50
C ALA A 8 -12.17 17.21 3.25
N LEU A 9 -13.00 18.25 3.10
CA LEU A 9 -12.89 19.22 2.00
C LEU A 9 -11.52 19.91 2.01
N LEU A 10 -11.08 20.38 3.17
CA LEU A 10 -9.78 21.04 3.31
C LEU A 10 -8.65 20.09 2.89
N LEU A 11 -8.65 18.85 3.38
CA LEU A 11 -7.66 17.84 3.01
C LEU A 11 -7.66 17.57 1.50
N VAL A 12 -8.83 17.46 0.87
CA VAL A 12 -8.93 17.27 -0.59
C VAL A 12 -8.37 18.47 -1.34
N MET A 13 -8.72 19.70 -0.94
CA MET A 13 -8.21 20.91 -1.58
C MET A 13 -6.69 21.07 -1.43
N LEU A 14 -6.10 20.54 -0.35
CA LEU A 14 -4.67 20.60 -0.10
C LEU A 14 -3.91 19.46 -0.78
N ALA A 15 -4.49 18.25 -0.76
CA ALA A 15 -3.88 17.05 -1.33
C ALA A 15 -3.98 17.00 -2.86
N TYR A 16 -5.10 17.43 -3.44
CA TYR A 16 -5.31 17.41 -4.89
C TYR A 16 -4.23 18.14 -5.69
N PRO A 17 -3.88 19.41 -5.42
CA PRO A 17 -2.86 20.12 -6.18
C PRO A 17 -1.46 19.48 -6.00
N LEU A 18 -1.20 18.91 -4.82
CA LEU A 18 0.05 18.22 -4.53
C LEU A 18 0.17 16.94 -5.37
N PHE A 19 -0.86 16.09 -5.37
CA PHE A 19 -0.89 14.87 -6.17
C PHE A 19 -0.94 15.13 -7.67
N TYR A 20 -1.68 16.14 -8.11
CA TYR A 20 -1.73 16.52 -9.52
C TYR A 20 -0.35 16.97 -10.04
N ARG A 21 0.40 17.76 -9.26
CA ARG A 21 1.79 18.13 -9.58
C ARG A 21 2.73 16.93 -9.56
N ALA A 22 2.54 16.02 -8.60
CA ALA A 22 3.32 14.78 -8.51
C ALA A 22 3.09 13.87 -9.71
N TRP A 23 1.85 13.74 -10.16
CA TRP A 23 1.49 12.86 -11.26
C TRP A 23 1.93 13.40 -12.62
N SER A 24 1.87 14.72 -12.80
CA SER A 24 2.33 15.40 -14.02
C SER A 24 3.85 15.47 -14.15
N ASN A 25 4.59 15.48 -13.03
CA ASN A 25 6.04 15.62 -13.04
C ASN A 25 6.75 14.49 -12.27
N PRO A 26 7.56 13.65 -12.93
CA PRO A 26 8.22 12.51 -12.27
C PRO A 26 9.16 12.94 -11.13
N LYS A 27 9.78 14.13 -11.22
CA LYS A 27 10.62 14.69 -10.16
C LYS A 27 9.85 14.96 -8.86
N TRP A 28 8.65 15.54 -8.97
CA TRP A 28 7.78 15.81 -7.81
C TRP A 28 7.27 14.52 -7.18
N PHE A 29 6.98 13.51 -8.00
CA PHE A 29 6.62 12.19 -7.51
C PHE A 29 7.72 11.54 -6.68
N ILE A 30 8.96 11.53 -7.19
CA ILE A 30 10.11 10.98 -6.49
C ILE A 30 10.37 11.77 -5.20
N ALA A 31 10.23 13.10 -5.22
CA ALA A 31 10.36 13.93 -4.04
C ALA A 31 9.32 13.59 -2.95
N LEU A 32 8.07 13.34 -3.32
CA LEU A 32 7.01 12.94 -2.38
C LEU A 32 7.25 11.56 -1.79
N LEU A 33 7.66 10.58 -2.60
CA LEU A 33 8.06 9.27 -2.09
C LEU A 33 9.28 9.38 -1.17
N GLY A 34 10.28 10.18 -1.55
CA GLY A 34 11.46 10.46 -0.72
C GLY A 34 11.09 11.09 0.62
N LEU A 35 10.18 12.06 0.62
CA LEU A 35 9.66 12.68 1.84
C LEU A 35 8.92 11.66 2.72
N LEU A 36 8.08 10.82 2.11
CA LEU A 36 7.37 9.74 2.82
C LEU A 36 8.36 8.78 3.51
N PHE A 37 9.43 8.38 2.81
CA PHE A 37 10.49 7.56 3.39
C PHE A 37 11.26 8.28 4.49
N ALA A 38 11.62 9.55 4.28
CA ALA A 38 12.34 10.33 5.28
C ALA A 38 11.54 10.45 6.58
N ILE A 39 10.23 10.72 6.49
CA ILE A 39 9.33 10.75 7.65
C ILE A 39 9.23 9.38 8.30
N GLY A 40 9.06 8.31 7.51
CA GLY A 40 9.00 6.95 8.05
C GLY A 40 10.28 6.55 8.80
N ILE A 41 11.46 6.83 8.23
CA ILE A 41 12.75 6.58 8.88
C ILE A 41 12.90 7.43 10.14
N ALA A 42 12.54 8.72 10.09
CA ALA A 42 12.58 9.59 11.27
C ALA A 42 11.69 9.06 12.41
N LEU A 43 10.50 8.53 12.10
CA LEU A 43 9.63 7.89 13.09
C LEU A 43 10.24 6.61 13.67
N LEU A 44 10.89 5.78 12.85
CA LEU A 44 11.60 4.60 13.35
C LEU A 44 12.76 4.98 14.26
N LEU A 45 13.58 5.95 13.85
CA LEU A 45 14.67 6.48 14.66
C LEU A 45 14.16 7.08 15.97
N PHE A 46 13.03 7.79 15.95
CA PHE A 46 12.41 8.31 17.16
C PHE A 46 12.01 7.17 18.12
N VAL A 47 11.37 6.12 17.60
CA VAL A 47 10.95 4.96 18.40
C VAL A 47 12.13 4.18 18.99
N GLU A 48 13.24 4.07 18.25
CA GLU A 48 14.41 3.29 18.68
C GLU A 48 15.41 4.10 19.54
N LEU A 49 15.56 5.40 19.29
CA LEU A 49 16.59 6.22 19.92
C LEU A 49 16.09 7.06 21.09
N VAL A 50 14.79 7.37 21.15
CA VAL A 50 14.23 8.21 22.24
C VAL A 50 13.77 7.30 23.38
N PRO A 51 14.41 7.40 24.57
CA PRO A 51 13.98 6.62 25.71
C PRO A 51 12.58 7.05 26.16
N MET A 52 11.80 6.05 26.59
CA MET A 52 10.45 6.28 27.08
C MET A 52 10.47 7.20 28.31
N PRO A 53 9.70 8.31 28.32
CA PRO A 53 9.64 9.16 29.50
C PRO A 53 8.93 8.44 30.65
N ALA A 54 9.33 8.72 31.89
CA ALA A 54 8.85 7.98 33.08
C ALA A 54 7.34 8.10 33.33
N ASN A 55 6.69 9.11 32.77
CA ASN A 55 5.24 9.33 32.80
C ASN A 55 4.51 8.80 31.57
N ALA A 56 5.21 8.10 30.67
CA ALA A 56 4.61 7.61 29.45
C ALA A 56 3.70 6.41 29.73
N ILE A 57 2.56 6.41 29.07
CA ILE A 57 1.62 5.29 29.12
C ILE A 57 2.14 4.20 28.19
N LEU A 58 2.39 3.01 28.75
CA LEU A 58 3.01 1.89 28.01
C LEU A 58 2.27 1.54 26.73
N GLU A 59 0.93 1.51 26.78
CA GLU A 59 0.08 1.13 25.65
C GLU A 59 0.20 2.11 24.48
N PHE A 60 0.21 3.43 24.74
CA PHE A 60 0.29 4.43 23.69
C PHE A 60 1.64 4.42 22.97
N SER A 61 2.73 4.18 23.68
CA SER A 61 4.05 4.09 23.03
C SER A 61 4.22 2.77 22.28
N ALA A 62 3.67 1.67 22.78
CA ALA A 62 3.67 0.39 22.07
C ALA A 62 2.86 0.47 20.77
N ASP A 63 1.67 1.08 20.81
CA ASP A 63 0.86 1.31 19.62
C ASP A 63 1.48 2.34 18.68
N GLY A 64 2.14 3.37 19.21
CA GLY A 64 2.91 4.35 18.43
C GLY A 64 4.06 3.69 17.66
N ALA A 65 4.86 2.86 18.32
CA ALA A 65 5.93 2.08 17.70
C ALA A 65 5.39 1.17 16.59
N LYS A 66 4.35 0.40 16.89
CA LYS A 66 3.67 -0.47 15.92
C LYS A 66 3.15 0.30 14.70
N THR A 67 2.61 1.49 14.92
CA THR A 67 2.11 2.37 13.85
C THR A 67 3.25 2.88 12.98
N ALA A 68 4.37 3.31 13.56
CA ALA A 68 5.55 3.74 12.81
C ALA A 68 6.08 2.63 11.89
N TYR A 69 6.24 1.41 12.40
CA TYR A 69 6.66 0.25 11.62
C TYR A 69 5.65 -0.12 10.52
N THR A 70 4.35 -0.06 10.83
CA THR A 70 3.27 -0.32 9.85
C THR A 70 3.27 0.71 8.72
N MET A 71 3.37 2.00 9.05
CA MET A 71 3.40 3.09 8.07
C MET A 71 4.65 3.00 7.18
N PHE A 72 5.80 2.71 7.76
CA PHE A 72 7.03 2.53 7.00
C PHE A 72 6.92 1.35 6.03
N GLY A 73 6.50 0.17 6.51
CA GLY A 73 6.31 -1.01 5.67
C GLY A 73 5.32 -0.79 4.52
N ALA A 74 4.19 -0.13 4.82
CA ALA A 74 3.20 0.22 3.80
C ALA A 74 3.74 1.22 2.77
N SER A 75 4.56 2.19 3.19
CA SER A 75 5.20 3.18 2.31
C SER A 75 6.19 2.53 1.35
N VAL A 76 7.02 1.60 1.85
CA VAL A 76 7.91 0.77 1.01
C VAL A 76 7.09 -0.06 0.01
N GLY A 77 6.00 -0.67 0.48
CA GLY A 77 5.13 -1.48 -0.37
C GLY A 77 4.49 -0.65 -1.48
N LEU A 78 4.02 0.56 -1.16
CA LEU A 78 3.42 1.47 -2.12
C LEU A 78 4.44 1.91 -3.17
N ALA A 79 5.67 2.25 -2.79
CA ALA A 79 6.72 2.58 -3.75
C ALA A 79 7.04 1.40 -4.69
N PHE A 80 7.09 0.17 -4.15
CA PHE A 80 7.30 -1.04 -4.93
C PHE A 80 6.17 -1.27 -5.94
N VAL A 81 4.92 -1.13 -5.50
CA VAL A 81 3.73 -1.24 -6.36
C VAL A 81 3.80 -0.23 -7.50
N LEU A 82 4.10 1.04 -7.20
CA LEU A 82 4.20 2.09 -8.20
C LEU A 82 5.34 1.86 -9.20
N TRP A 83 6.46 1.29 -8.75
CA TRP A 83 7.56 0.90 -9.63
C TRP A 83 7.15 -0.22 -10.59
N ILE A 84 6.48 -1.26 -10.08
CA ILE A 84 5.93 -2.35 -10.91
C ILE A 84 4.87 -1.83 -11.87
N GLU A 85 3.98 -0.96 -11.40
CA GLU A 85 2.88 -0.41 -12.20
C GLU A 85 3.40 0.34 -13.43
N ARG A 86 4.34 1.26 -13.21
CA ARG A 86 4.97 2.04 -14.28
C ARG A 86 5.77 1.19 -15.26
N THR A 87 6.36 0.09 -14.79
CA THR A 87 7.24 -0.75 -15.62
C THR A 87 6.45 -1.81 -16.40
N TYR A 88 5.39 -2.37 -15.81
CA TYR A 88 4.77 -3.59 -16.32
C TYR A 88 3.26 -3.53 -16.52
N ILE A 89 2.51 -2.70 -15.78
CA ILE A 89 1.07 -2.97 -15.67
C ILE A 89 0.25 -2.38 -16.82
N ASN A 90 0.70 -1.31 -17.51
CA ASN A 90 0.07 -0.70 -18.70
C ASN A 90 -1.39 -1.14 -18.92
N PHE A 91 -2.29 -0.61 -18.06
CA PHE A 91 -3.66 -1.09 -17.94
C PHE A 91 -4.38 -0.99 -19.30
N SER A 92 -4.82 -2.15 -19.81
CA SER A 92 -5.75 -2.19 -20.95
C SER A 92 -7.17 -2.02 -20.40
N GLU A 93 -7.83 -0.92 -20.76
CA GLU A 93 -9.16 -0.52 -20.26
C GLU A 93 -10.31 -1.44 -20.69
N LYS A 94 -10.08 -2.43 -21.56
CA LYS A 94 -11.12 -3.35 -22.05
C LYS A 94 -11.11 -4.68 -21.27
N ALA A 95 -11.99 -4.80 -20.28
CA ALA A 95 -12.22 -6.07 -19.57
C ALA A 95 -13.72 -6.35 -19.35
N VAL A 96 -14.13 -7.60 -19.55
CA VAL A 96 -15.50 -8.11 -19.41
C VAL A 96 -15.99 -8.00 -17.94
N TRP A 97 -17.24 -7.59 -17.72
CA TRP A 97 -17.80 -7.26 -16.38
C TRP A 97 -17.72 -8.40 -15.35
N TRP A 98 -18.03 -9.64 -15.73
CA TRP A 98 -17.88 -10.80 -14.83
C TRP A 98 -16.42 -11.03 -14.40
N ALA A 99 -15.47 -10.80 -15.30
CA ALA A 99 -14.06 -10.91 -14.97
C ALA A 99 -13.62 -9.81 -13.99
N GLN A 100 -14.26 -8.63 -13.98
CA GLN A 100 -13.99 -7.60 -12.99
C GLN A 100 -14.46 -8.01 -11.59
N ILE A 101 -15.67 -8.60 -11.48
CA ILE A 101 -16.18 -9.10 -10.19
C ILE A 101 -15.24 -10.17 -9.62
N LEU A 102 -14.84 -11.14 -10.45
CA LEU A 102 -13.93 -12.20 -10.02
C LEU A 102 -12.54 -11.66 -9.65
N LYS A 103 -12.03 -10.65 -10.38
CA LYS A 103 -10.78 -9.96 -10.04
C LYS A 103 -10.83 -9.29 -8.67
N VAL A 104 -11.94 -8.64 -8.35
CA VAL A 104 -12.14 -8.01 -7.05
C VAL A 104 -12.22 -9.07 -5.97
N ALA A 105 -13.07 -10.09 -6.13
CA ALA A 105 -13.26 -11.14 -5.14
C ALA A 105 -11.97 -11.91 -4.82
N LEU A 106 -11.22 -12.32 -5.85
CA LEU A 106 -9.96 -13.03 -5.67
C LEU A 106 -8.86 -12.12 -5.09
N GLY A 107 -8.78 -10.85 -5.50
CA GLY A 107 -7.86 -9.90 -4.92
C GLY A 107 -8.11 -9.68 -3.43
N LEU A 108 -9.38 -9.51 -3.06
CA LEU A 108 -9.80 -9.38 -1.66
C LEU A 108 -9.48 -10.65 -0.86
N GLY A 109 -9.73 -11.82 -1.45
CA GLY A 109 -9.40 -13.12 -0.88
C GLY A 109 -7.91 -13.29 -0.59
N ILE A 110 -7.04 -12.92 -1.53
CA ILE A 110 -5.58 -12.97 -1.35
C ILE A 110 -5.14 -12.03 -0.24
N VAL A 111 -5.65 -10.81 -0.20
CA VAL A 111 -5.29 -9.83 0.84
C VAL A 111 -5.73 -10.32 2.23
N ILE A 112 -6.92 -10.91 2.35
CA ILE A 112 -7.41 -11.51 3.60
C ILE A 112 -6.56 -12.72 3.99
N ALA A 113 -6.27 -13.62 3.07
CA ALA A 113 -5.45 -14.80 3.32
C ALA A 113 -4.06 -14.40 3.81
N LEU A 114 -3.40 -13.45 3.13
CA LEU A 114 -2.12 -12.90 3.56
C LEU A 114 -2.24 -12.24 4.94
N ARG A 115 -3.31 -11.47 5.18
CA ARG A 115 -3.53 -10.82 6.47
C ARG A 115 -3.58 -11.83 7.61
N LEU A 116 -4.23 -12.97 7.41
CA LEU A 116 -4.39 -13.99 8.45
C LEU A 116 -3.13 -14.84 8.57
N LEU A 117 -2.63 -15.37 7.46
CA LEU A 117 -1.52 -16.33 7.43
C LEU A 117 -0.18 -15.71 7.79
N LEU A 118 0.07 -14.42 7.48
CA LEU A 118 1.36 -13.81 7.79
C LEU A 118 1.50 -13.42 9.26
N LYS A 119 0.39 -13.25 10.00
CA LYS A 119 0.44 -12.67 11.34
C LYS A 119 1.26 -13.54 12.31
N GLU A 120 0.89 -14.81 12.45
CA GLU A 120 1.53 -15.73 13.38
C GLU A 120 2.98 -16.07 13.02
N PRO A 121 3.33 -16.43 11.77
CA PRO A 121 4.71 -16.78 11.43
C PRO A 121 5.64 -15.57 11.51
N LEU A 122 5.23 -14.36 11.14
CA LEU A 122 6.10 -13.19 11.27
C LEU A 122 6.33 -12.81 12.73
N LEU A 123 5.32 -12.96 13.60
CA LEU A 123 5.50 -12.72 15.03
C LEU A 123 6.47 -13.73 15.65
N ALA A 124 6.40 -15.00 15.24
CA ALA A 124 7.33 -16.04 15.65
C ALA A 124 8.76 -15.79 15.13
N LEU A 125 8.90 -15.40 13.85
CA LEU A 125 10.20 -15.15 13.22
C LEU A 125 10.90 -13.89 13.75
N CYS A 126 10.16 -12.83 14.05
CA CYS A 126 10.73 -11.60 14.58
C CYS A 126 10.81 -11.58 16.12
N GLY A 127 10.52 -12.69 16.81
CA GLY A 127 10.60 -12.79 18.27
C GLY A 127 9.72 -11.76 19.01
N GLY A 128 8.59 -11.35 18.41
CA GLY A 128 7.71 -10.31 18.95
C GLY A 128 8.11 -8.86 18.63
N HIS A 129 9.17 -8.62 17.84
CA HIS A 129 9.56 -7.27 17.44
C HIS A 129 8.52 -6.61 16.52
N ASN A 130 8.33 -5.29 16.65
CA ASN A 130 7.45 -4.50 15.78
C ASN A 130 7.84 -4.53 14.29
N ALA A 131 9.04 -5.04 13.96
CA ALA A 131 9.49 -5.26 12.59
C ALA A 131 8.60 -6.26 11.82
N ALA A 132 7.99 -7.21 12.54
CA ALA A 132 6.98 -8.11 11.98
C ALA A 132 5.81 -7.35 11.34
N HIS A 133 5.41 -6.22 11.94
CA HIS A 133 4.35 -5.40 11.37
C HIS A 133 4.81 -4.72 10.07
N ALA A 134 6.00 -4.13 10.04
CA ALA A 134 6.53 -3.54 8.80
C ALA A 134 6.56 -4.55 7.65
N ILE A 135 7.12 -5.75 7.87
CA ILE A 135 7.20 -6.80 6.84
C ILE A 135 5.80 -7.26 6.42
N ARG A 136 4.90 -7.47 7.38
CA ARG A 136 3.53 -7.92 7.10
C ARG A 136 2.80 -6.93 6.19
N TYR A 137 2.82 -5.65 6.54
CA TYR A 137 2.11 -4.63 5.79
C TYR A 137 2.78 -4.34 4.45
N PHE A 138 4.11 -4.41 4.37
CA PHE A 138 4.83 -4.40 3.10
C PHE A 138 4.32 -5.50 2.16
N LEU A 139 4.27 -6.75 2.63
CA LEU A 139 3.82 -7.89 1.84
C LEU A 139 2.34 -7.75 1.44
N MET A 140 1.48 -7.30 2.34
CA MET A 140 0.07 -7.06 2.00
C MET A 140 -0.09 -6.04 0.86
N VAL A 141 0.65 -4.92 0.92
CA VAL A 141 0.59 -3.89 -0.12
C VAL A 141 1.24 -4.37 -1.42
N ALA A 142 2.40 -5.04 -1.36
CA ALA A 142 3.09 -5.56 -2.54
C ALA A 142 2.27 -6.63 -3.27
N PHE A 143 1.68 -7.59 -2.54
CA PHE A 143 0.85 -8.62 -3.17
C PHE A 143 -0.46 -8.06 -3.71
N GLY A 144 -1.16 -7.24 -2.92
CA GLY A 144 -2.44 -6.65 -3.32
C GLY A 144 -2.30 -5.67 -4.49
N GLY A 145 -1.25 -4.85 -4.49
CA GLY A 145 -1.05 -3.79 -5.48
C GLY A 145 -0.17 -4.16 -6.68
N ALA A 146 0.75 -5.13 -6.57
CA ALA A 146 1.65 -5.50 -7.66
C ALA A 146 1.39 -6.92 -8.18
N VAL A 147 1.48 -7.93 -7.30
CA VAL A 147 1.39 -9.34 -7.70
C VAL A 147 0.03 -9.66 -8.30
N TRP A 148 -1.05 -9.20 -7.66
CA TRP A 148 -2.40 -9.45 -8.14
C TRP A 148 -2.71 -8.74 -9.48
N PRO A 149 -2.46 -7.43 -9.64
CA PRO A 149 -2.70 -6.75 -10.93
C PRO A 149 -1.85 -7.27 -12.08
N LEU A 150 -0.64 -7.82 -11.84
CA LEU A 150 0.14 -8.49 -12.88
C LEU A 150 -0.61 -9.68 -13.51
N THR A 151 -1.47 -10.37 -12.75
CA THR A 151 -2.32 -11.44 -13.28
C THR A 151 -3.36 -10.93 -14.27
N PHE A 152 -3.75 -9.65 -14.20
CA PHE A 152 -4.80 -9.08 -15.06
C PHE A 152 -4.43 -9.04 -16.53
N ARG A 153 -3.14 -8.97 -16.87
CA ARG A 153 -2.65 -9.06 -18.26
C ARG A 153 -3.05 -10.38 -18.92
N PHE A 154 -3.16 -11.47 -18.16
CA PHE A 154 -3.61 -12.76 -18.68
C PHE A 154 -5.12 -12.76 -18.99
N TRP A 155 -5.93 -12.08 -18.18
CA TRP A 155 -7.38 -11.97 -18.39
C TRP A 155 -7.75 -11.10 -19.60
N GLY A 156 -6.96 -10.06 -19.89
CA GLY A 156 -7.15 -9.26 -21.11
C GLY A 156 -6.92 -10.05 -22.40
N LYS A 157 -5.96 -10.99 -22.41
CA LYS A 157 -5.70 -11.88 -23.54
C LYS A 157 -6.82 -12.91 -23.77
N LEU A 158 -7.51 -13.33 -22.71
CA LEU A 158 -8.67 -14.23 -22.81
C LEU A 158 -9.87 -13.57 -23.48
N GLY A 159 -10.07 -12.25 -23.28
CA GLY A 159 -11.12 -11.48 -23.95
C GLY A 159 -10.86 -11.25 -25.44
N GLN A 160 -9.59 -11.18 -25.87
CA GLN A 160 -9.22 -11.02 -27.29
C GLN A 160 -9.33 -12.32 -28.09
N LYS A 161 -9.26 -13.49 -27.45
CA LYS A 161 -9.48 -14.78 -28.14
C LYS A 161 -10.94 -15.06 -28.51
N ALA A 162 -11.87 -14.18 -28.11
CA ALA A 162 -13.30 -14.31 -28.36
C ALA A 162 -13.79 -13.46 -29.55
N GLU A 163 -12.89 -12.91 -30.38
CA GLU A 163 -13.26 -12.39 -31.70
C GLU A 163 -13.08 -13.53 -32.70
N PRO A 164 -14.16 -14.21 -33.15
CA PRO A 164 -14.03 -15.18 -34.21
C PRO A 164 -13.56 -14.44 -35.46
N ALA A 165 -12.58 -15.01 -36.14
CA ALA A 165 -12.21 -14.61 -37.48
C ALA A 165 -13.48 -14.68 -38.35
N ALA A 166 -14.09 -13.52 -38.62
CA ALA A 166 -14.99 -13.37 -39.75
C ALA A 166 -14.10 -13.38 -41.01
N ALA A 167 -13.98 -14.57 -41.61
CA ALA A 167 -13.52 -14.79 -42.97
C ALA A 167 -14.50 -15.76 -43.63
#